data_AF-A0A455ULM0-F1
#
_entry.id   AF-A0A455ULM0-F1
#
_cell.length_a   1.000
_cell.length_b   1.000
_cell.length_c   1.000
_cell.angle_alpha   90.00
_cell.angle_beta   90.00
_cell.angle_gamma   90.00
#
_symmetry.space_group_name_H-M   'P 1'
#
loop_
_entity.id
_entity.type
_entity.pdbx_description
1 polymer ?
#
loop_
_entity_poly.entity_id
_entity_poly.type
_entity_poly.pdbx_seq_one_letter_code
_entity_poly.pdbx_strand_id
1 'polypeptide(L)'
;MDSFMAMLEETRYDGPLSHEIFNDVFRMGHSDQTARDGLRSYHLLRSMQSGSGIPAPQPIESVAFLEIAVEPADLESLRALLGALGMACVGRHHTLNAERWAAGDVNLVLNTESSFTGRVPGRDATAVTAIGLRVGNAYEAFKRADKLGYDIVEPEEVGASHRMSALRNVDGSLSYIIDDSQLSRTWDREFPVDVQPVPQGRWWISTTLAWRSPTMIISH
;
A
#
# COMPACT_ATOMS: atom_id res chain seq x y z
N MET A 1 3.75 -21.33 17.16
CA MET A 1 4.27 -22.19 16.07
C MET A 1 5.79 -22.21 16.08
N ASP A 2 6.47 -21.08 16.25
CA ASP A 2 7.95 -21.03 16.31
C ASP A 2 8.55 -22.05 17.29
N SER A 3 8.07 -22.10 18.55
CA SER A 3 8.55 -23.09 19.53
C SER A 3 8.31 -24.53 19.09
N PHE A 4 7.20 -24.82 18.41
CA PHE A 4 6.93 -26.16 17.90
C PHE A 4 7.93 -26.53 16.78
N MET A 5 8.16 -25.61 15.83
CA MET A 5 9.11 -25.82 14.74
C MET A 5 10.55 -25.97 15.26
N ALA A 6 10.93 -25.20 16.28
CA ALA A 6 12.23 -25.31 16.94
C ALA A 6 12.42 -26.68 17.62
N MET A 7 11.42 -27.15 18.39
CA MET A 7 11.46 -28.49 18.99
C MET A 7 11.49 -29.60 17.93
N LEU A 8 10.75 -29.44 16.82
CA LEU A 8 10.77 -30.40 15.73
C LEU A 8 12.17 -30.48 15.08
N GLU A 9 12.84 -29.35 14.92
CA GLU A 9 14.21 -29.26 14.42
C GLU A 9 15.21 -29.97 15.35
N GLU A 10 15.06 -29.86 16.68
CA GLU A 10 15.90 -30.57 17.65
C GLU A 10 15.83 -32.10 17.50
N THR A 11 14.68 -32.63 17.09
CA THR A 11 14.52 -34.08 16.82
C THR A 11 15.19 -34.54 15.52
N ARG A 12 15.68 -33.60 14.69
CA ARG A 12 16.20 -33.84 13.33
C ARG A 12 15.17 -34.54 12.42
N TYR A 13 13.89 -34.28 12.67
CA TYR A 13 12.82 -34.82 11.85
C TYR A 13 12.89 -34.25 10.42
N ASP A 14 13.02 -35.14 9.45
CA ASP A 14 13.05 -34.83 8.00
C ASP A 14 11.87 -35.47 7.25
N GLY A 15 10.80 -35.80 7.98
CA GLY A 15 9.59 -36.37 7.41
C GLY A 15 8.62 -35.31 6.86
N PRO A 16 7.47 -35.74 6.32
CA PRO A 16 6.47 -34.83 5.77
C PRO A 16 5.87 -33.93 6.84
N LEU A 17 5.64 -32.66 6.48
CA LEU A 17 4.86 -31.72 7.28
C LEU A 17 3.59 -31.36 6.50
N SER A 18 2.44 -31.60 7.11
CA SER A 18 1.13 -31.41 6.50
C SER A 18 0.26 -30.46 7.31
N HIS A 19 -0.70 -29.82 6.64
CA HIS A 19 -1.77 -29.06 7.28
C HIS A 19 -3.05 -29.88 7.24
N GLU A 20 -3.64 -30.09 8.39
CA GLU A 20 -4.96 -30.70 8.50
C GLU A 20 -5.91 -29.70 9.16
N ILE A 21 -6.76 -29.08 8.34
CA ILE A 21 -7.70 -28.05 8.78
C ILE A 21 -9.10 -28.52 8.45
N PHE A 22 -9.86 -28.89 9.48
CA PHE A 22 -11.26 -29.26 9.35
C PHE A 22 -12.13 -28.03 9.61
N ASN A 23 -12.47 -27.30 8.56
CA ASN A 23 -13.39 -26.18 8.66
C ASN A 23 -14.27 -26.09 7.41
N ASP A 24 -15.58 -26.12 7.63
CA ASP A 24 -16.60 -26.09 6.57
C ASP A 24 -16.59 -24.79 5.76
N VAL A 25 -16.03 -23.70 6.29
CA VAL A 25 -15.82 -22.43 5.57
C VAL A 25 -14.80 -22.59 4.43
N PHE A 26 -13.75 -23.40 4.57
CA PHE A 26 -12.82 -23.66 3.47
C PHE A 26 -13.45 -24.49 2.35
N ARG A 27 -14.46 -25.31 2.68
CA ARG A 27 -15.20 -26.13 1.71
C ARG A 27 -16.15 -25.29 0.85
N MET A 28 -16.53 -24.11 1.36
CA MET A 28 -17.35 -23.13 0.65
C MET A 28 -16.50 -22.09 -0.12
N GLY A 29 -15.17 -22.08 0.10
CA GLY A 29 -14.24 -21.15 -0.53
C GLY A 29 -13.70 -21.61 -1.89
N HIS A 30 -12.98 -20.73 -2.58
CA HIS A 30 -12.32 -21.05 -3.85
C HIS A 30 -11.16 -22.02 -3.62
N SER A 31 -11.23 -23.23 -4.18
CA SER A 31 -10.23 -24.30 -3.99
C SER A 31 -8.81 -23.84 -4.28
N ASP A 32 -8.62 -23.06 -5.36
CA ASP A 32 -7.31 -22.60 -5.79
C ASP A 32 -6.70 -21.61 -4.81
N GLN A 33 -7.53 -20.73 -4.23
CA GLN A 33 -7.06 -19.76 -3.23
C GLN A 33 -6.69 -20.48 -1.94
N THR A 34 -7.52 -21.42 -1.49
CA THR A 34 -7.22 -22.26 -0.32
C THR A 34 -5.92 -23.05 -0.50
N ALA A 35 -5.68 -23.61 -1.69
CA ALA A 35 -4.44 -24.34 -1.99
C ALA A 35 -3.21 -23.41 -1.96
N ARG A 36 -3.30 -22.22 -2.57
CA ARG A 36 -2.23 -21.21 -2.51
C ARG A 36 -1.92 -20.79 -1.08
N ASP A 37 -2.94 -20.54 -0.27
CA ASP A 37 -2.76 -20.14 1.13
C ASP A 37 -2.20 -21.28 1.99
N GLY A 38 -2.58 -22.53 1.68
CA GLY A 38 -1.96 -23.73 2.26
C GLY A 38 -0.47 -23.84 1.96
N LEU A 39 -0.06 -23.56 0.72
CA LEU A 39 1.35 -23.57 0.32
C LEU A 39 2.13 -22.41 0.95
N ARG A 40 1.56 -21.20 0.98
CA ARG A 40 2.17 -20.02 1.63
C ARG A 40 2.40 -20.26 3.12
N SER A 41 1.41 -20.82 3.81
CA SER A 41 1.54 -21.17 5.23
C SER A 41 2.59 -22.26 5.46
N TYR A 42 2.75 -23.22 4.55
CA TYR A 42 3.82 -24.21 4.61
C TYR A 42 5.21 -23.55 4.47
N HIS A 43 5.39 -22.65 3.49
CA HIS A 43 6.63 -21.88 3.35
C HIS A 43 6.91 -21.00 4.58
N LEU A 44 5.87 -20.43 5.18
CA LEU A 44 6.00 -19.67 6.43
C LEU A 44 6.52 -20.55 7.57
N LEU A 45 5.96 -21.75 7.77
CA LEU A 45 6.46 -22.69 8.78
C LEU A 45 7.91 -23.09 8.51
N ARG A 46 8.26 -23.38 7.25
CA ARG A 46 9.66 -23.64 6.86
C ARG A 46 10.58 -22.47 7.15
N SER A 47 10.08 -21.23 7.06
CA SER A 47 10.88 -20.03 7.39
C SER A 47 11.28 -19.95 8.86
N MET A 48 10.59 -20.66 9.75
CA MET A 48 10.87 -20.70 11.19
C MET A 48 12.01 -21.66 11.56
N GLN A 49 12.43 -22.53 10.62
CA GLN A 49 13.55 -23.46 10.83
C GLN A 49 14.89 -22.75 10.57
N SER A 50 15.94 -23.17 11.26
CA SER A 50 17.27 -22.63 11.04
C SER A 50 17.75 -22.95 9.63
N GLY A 51 18.38 -21.98 8.96
CA GLY A 51 18.91 -22.19 7.60
C GLY A 51 17.87 -22.33 6.50
N SER A 52 16.61 -21.94 6.73
CA SER A 52 15.54 -21.96 5.71
C SER A 52 15.87 -21.19 4.42
N GLY A 53 16.86 -20.28 4.50
CA GLY A 53 17.26 -19.40 3.41
C GLY A 53 16.22 -18.33 3.08
N ILE A 54 15.09 -18.29 3.78
CA ILE A 54 14.06 -17.25 3.65
C ILE A 54 14.55 -16.03 4.45
N PRO A 55 14.75 -14.86 3.81
CA PRO A 55 15.21 -13.65 4.52
C PRO A 55 14.29 -13.27 5.68
N ALA A 56 14.82 -12.61 6.70
CA ALA A 56 14.01 -12.09 7.79
C ALA A 56 12.99 -11.04 7.29
N PRO A 57 11.81 -10.93 7.93
CA PRO A 57 10.86 -9.87 7.62
C PRO A 57 11.52 -8.50 7.71
N GLN A 58 11.27 -7.64 6.71
CA GLN A 58 11.66 -6.24 6.76
C GLN A 58 10.54 -5.46 7.47
N PRO A 59 10.82 -4.76 8.58
CA PRO A 59 9.81 -3.94 9.24
C PRO A 59 9.29 -2.86 8.29
N ILE A 60 7.97 -2.68 8.28
CA ILE A 60 7.35 -1.52 7.63
C ILE A 60 7.62 -0.32 8.51
N GLU A 61 8.33 0.67 7.97
CA GLU A 61 8.71 1.86 8.70
C GLU A 61 7.63 2.94 8.61
N SER A 62 6.95 3.04 7.47
CA SER A 62 5.84 3.96 7.26
C SER A 62 5.02 3.60 6.02
N VAL A 63 3.84 4.20 5.90
CA VAL A 63 3.14 4.30 4.62
C VAL A 63 3.77 5.45 3.84
N ALA A 64 4.32 5.17 2.66
CA ALA A 64 4.96 6.15 1.79
C ALA A 64 3.92 6.96 1.00
N PHE A 65 2.88 6.30 0.50
CA PHE A 65 1.76 6.94 -0.19
C PHE A 65 0.52 6.02 -0.24
N LEU A 66 -0.63 6.62 -0.53
CA LEU A 66 -1.80 5.91 -1.05
C LEU A 66 -2.08 6.38 -2.48
N GLU A 67 -2.35 5.44 -3.36
CA GLU A 67 -2.84 5.75 -4.70
C GLU A 67 -4.35 5.54 -4.74
N ILE A 68 -5.04 6.62 -5.06
CA ILE A 68 -6.49 6.67 -5.21
C ILE A 68 -6.74 6.82 -6.70
N ALA A 69 -7.44 5.87 -7.26
CA ALA A 69 -7.90 6.01 -8.61
C ALA A 69 -9.32 6.59 -8.57
N VAL A 70 -9.51 7.70 -9.29
CA VAL A 70 -10.59 8.67 -9.05
C VAL A 70 -11.48 8.76 -10.27
N GLU A 71 -12.79 8.68 -10.08
CA GLU A 71 -13.74 8.97 -11.14
C GLU A 71 -13.75 10.48 -11.44
N PRO A 72 -13.84 10.90 -12.71
CA PRO A 72 -13.80 12.32 -13.06
C PRO A 72 -14.84 13.18 -12.32
N ALA A 73 -16.00 12.60 -11.99
CA ALA A 73 -17.06 13.27 -11.24
C ALA A 73 -16.68 13.56 -9.77
N ASP A 74 -15.79 12.78 -9.17
CA ASP A 74 -15.40 12.89 -7.76
C ASP A 74 -14.16 13.78 -7.57
N LEU A 75 -13.40 14.05 -8.63
CA LEU A 75 -12.09 14.69 -8.56
C LEU A 75 -12.14 16.06 -7.88
N GLU A 76 -13.03 16.96 -8.31
CA GLU A 76 -13.10 18.32 -7.74
C GLU A 76 -13.51 18.30 -6.26
N SER A 77 -14.47 17.44 -5.89
CA SER A 77 -14.88 17.24 -4.51
C SER A 77 -13.72 16.73 -3.65
N LEU A 78 -12.94 15.79 -4.17
CA LEU A 78 -11.78 15.25 -3.48
C LEU A 78 -10.67 16.30 -3.33
N ARG A 79 -10.35 17.07 -4.38
CA ARG A 79 -9.38 18.19 -4.30
C ARG A 79 -9.79 19.21 -3.24
N ALA A 80 -11.07 19.59 -3.19
CA ALA A 80 -11.59 20.51 -2.19
C ALA A 80 -11.46 19.95 -0.77
N LEU A 81 -11.76 18.66 -0.58
CA LEU A 81 -11.60 17.98 0.71
C LEU A 81 -10.13 17.95 1.16
N LEU A 82 -9.21 17.55 0.27
CA LEU A 82 -7.78 17.50 0.57
C LEU A 82 -7.22 18.88 0.92
N GLY A 83 -7.62 19.90 0.17
CA GLY A 83 -7.29 21.30 0.49
C GLY A 83 -7.85 21.76 1.84
N ALA A 84 -9.07 21.35 2.20
CA ALA A 84 -9.67 21.65 3.50
C ALA A 84 -8.99 20.92 4.67
N LEU A 85 -8.45 19.72 4.43
CA LEU A 85 -7.56 19.00 5.34
C LEU A 85 -6.15 19.61 5.38
N GLY A 86 -5.91 20.63 4.55
CA GLY A 86 -4.71 21.44 4.42
C GLY A 86 -3.60 20.82 3.55
N MET A 87 -3.87 19.68 2.90
CA MET A 87 -2.93 19.14 1.91
C MET A 87 -2.83 20.08 0.71
N ALA A 88 -1.68 20.07 0.04
CA ALA A 88 -1.46 20.81 -1.20
C ALA A 88 -1.22 19.85 -2.36
N CYS A 89 -1.69 20.21 -3.56
CA CYS A 89 -1.22 19.60 -4.80
C CYS A 89 0.22 20.08 -5.04
N VAL A 90 1.19 19.19 -4.84
CA VAL A 90 2.62 19.56 -4.87
C VAL A 90 3.26 19.32 -6.23
N GLY A 91 2.74 18.36 -6.99
CA GLY A 91 3.26 18.01 -8.31
C GLY A 91 2.22 17.29 -9.15
N ARG A 92 2.36 17.40 -10.48
CA ARG A 92 1.58 16.61 -11.43
C ARG A 92 2.47 15.64 -12.16
N HIS A 93 1.91 14.48 -12.51
CA HIS A 93 2.61 13.55 -13.35
C HIS A 93 2.84 14.15 -14.75
N HIS A 94 4.03 13.97 -15.32
CA HIS A 94 4.41 14.60 -16.60
C HIS A 94 3.69 14.00 -17.82
N THR A 95 3.36 12.70 -17.77
CA THR A 95 2.63 12.01 -18.86
C THR A 95 1.19 11.61 -18.51
N LEU A 96 0.96 11.01 -17.34
CA LEU A 96 -0.34 10.53 -16.89
C LEU A 96 -1.19 11.64 -16.26
N ASN A 97 -2.50 11.47 -16.30
CA ASN A 97 -3.47 12.28 -15.56
C ASN A 97 -3.46 11.87 -14.07
N ALA A 98 -2.37 12.22 -13.38
CA ALA A 98 -2.22 11.97 -11.95
C ALA A 98 -1.63 13.19 -11.21
N GLU A 99 -2.05 13.37 -9.96
CA GLU A 99 -1.62 14.47 -9.09
C GLU A 99 -1.12 13.93 -7.76
N ARG A 100 0.02 14.46 -7.30
CA ARG A 100 0.52 14.20 -5.95
C ARG A 100 0.04 15.30 -5.01
N TRP A 101 -0.69 14.89 -3.98
CA TRP A 101 -1.12 15.71 -2.87
C TRP A 101 -0.32 15.36 -1.62
N ALA A 102 0.22 16.36 -0.93
CA ALA A 102 1.09 16.13 0.22
C ALA A 102 0.85 17.08 1.40
N ALA A 103 1.19 16.59 2.58
CA ALA A 103 1.13 17.29 3.87
C ALA A 103 2.15 16.66 4.83
N GLY A 104 3.28 17.33 5.07
CA GLY A 104 4.44 16.69 5.72
C GLY A 104 4.86 15.41 4.99
N ASP A 105 4.90 14.29 5.70
CA ASP A 105 5.27 12.98 5.15
C ASP A 105 4.10 12.18 4.55
N VAL A 106 2.87 12.71 4.62
CA VAL A 106 1.68 12.08 4.03
C VAL A 106 1.61 12.41 2.54
N ASN A 107 1.45 11.37 1.71
CA ASN A 107 1.33 11.51 0.26
C ASN A 107 0.12 10.75 -0.26
N LEU A 108 -0.68 11.41 -1.10
CA LEU A 108 -1.77 10.81 -1.86
C LEU A 108 -1.51 11.04 -3.34
N VAL A 109 -1.65 10.00 -4.15
CA VAL A 109 -1.63 10.10 -5.61
C VAL A 109 -3.07 9.96 -6.09
N LEU A 110 -3.62 11.03 -6.66
CA LEU A 110 -4.92 11.00 -7.30
C LEU A 110 -4.73 10.70 -8.78
N ASN A 111 -5.24 9.56 -9.24
CA ASN A 111 -5.05 9.09 -10.60
C ASN A 111 -6.38 8.98 -11.34
N THR A 112 -6.56 9.75 -12.41
CA THR A 112 -7.79 9.76 -13.22
C THR A 112 -7.59 9.09 -14.58
N GLU A 113 -6.49 8.36 -14.78
CA GLU A 113 -6.28 7.59 -15.99
C GLU A 113 -7.32 6.48 -16.15
N SER A 114 -8.03 6.50 -17.27
CA SER A 114 -9.03 5.48 -17.60
C SER A 114 -8.42 4.10 -17.84
N SER A 115 -7.13 4.04 -18.19
CA SER A 115 -6.36 2.78 -18.28
C SER A 115 -6.04 2.19 -16.91
N PHE A 116 -6.10 3.00 -15.84
CA PHE A 116 -5.76 2.62 -14.48
C PHE A 116 -6.94 2.04 -13.69
N THR A 117 -8.17 2.25 -14.18
CA THR A 117 -9.39 1.65 -13.62
C THR A 117 -9.38 0.12 -13.70
N GLY A 118 -8.58 -0.47 -14.60
CA GLY A 118 -8.45 -1.92 -14.77
C GLY A 118 -7.48 -2.63 -13.81
N ARG A 119 -6.75 -1.91 -12.94
CA ARG A 119 -5.79 -2.54 -12.00
C ARG A 119 -6.48 -3.31 -10.88
N VAL A 120 -7.71 -2.93 -10.52
CA VAL A 120 -8.55 -3.63 -9.55
C VAL A 120 -9.77 -4.20 -10.31
N PRO A 121 -9.88 -5.53 -10.43
CA PRO A 121 -10.99 -6.16 -11.14
C PRO A 121 -12.36 -5.73 -10.59
N GLY A 122 -13.27 -5.33 -11.47
CA GLY A 122 -14.65 -4.99 -11.09
C GLY A 122 -14.84 -3.61 -10.46
N ARG A 123 -13.83 -2.74 -10.50
CA ARG A 123 -13.95 -1.36 -10.02
C ARG A 123 -14.89 -0.53 -10.91
N ASP A 124 -15.88 0.11 -10.28
CA ASP A 124 -16.83 1.04 -10.90
C ASP A 124 -16.93 2.41 -10.17
N ALA A 125 -16.08 2.65 -9.16
CA ALA A 125 -16.09 3.86 -8.34
C ALA A 125 -14.70 4.29 -7.85
N THR A 126 -14.58 5.52 -7.34
CA THR A 126 -13.35 6.03 -6.71
C THR A 126 -12.91 5.13 -5.54
N ALA A 127 -11.67 4.66 -5.56
CA ALA A 127 -11.15 3.74 -4.55
C ALA A 127 -9.63 3.81 -4.41
N VAL A 128 -9.13 3.38 -3.25
CA VAL A 128 -7.69 3.11 -3.07
C VAL A 128 -7.33 1.87 -3.88
N THR A 129 -6.39 2.02 -4.81
CA THR A 129 -5.94 0.93 -5.69
C THR A 129 -4.53 0.45 -5.37
N ALA A 130 -3.74 1.27 -4.69
CA ALA A 130 -2.43 0.85 -4.21
C ALA A 130 -1.99 1.58 -2.93
N ILE A 131 -1.07 0.92 -2.22
CA ILE A 131 -0.37 1.46 -1.06
C ILE A 131 1.13 1.31 -1.25
N GLY A 132 1.89 2.36 -0.97
CA GLY A 132 3.34 2.30 -0.86
C GLY A 132 3.76 2.05 0.57
N LEU A 133 4.52 0.99 0.82
CA LEU A 133 5.05 0.63 2.13
C LEU A 133 6.56 0.81 2.14
N ARG A 134 7.04 1.66 3.05
CA ARG A 134 8.46 1.97 3.19
C ARG A 134 9.14 0.93 4.07
N VAL A 135 10.25 0.39 3.62
CA VAL A 135 11.07 -0.58 4.35
C VAL A 135 12.56 -0.23 4.22
N GLY A 136 13.38 -0.70 5.17
CA GLY A 136 14.82 -0.45 5.12
C GLY A 136 15.54 -1.15 3.95
N ASN A 137 14.99 -2.24 3.40
CA ASN A 137 15.56 -2.95 2.26
C ASN A 137 14.47 -3.64 1.41
N ALA A 138 14.05 -3.00 0.31
CA ALA A 138 13.01 -3.54 -0.56
C ALA A 138 13.43 -4.85 -1.25
N TYR A 139 14.72 -5.01 -1.58
CA TYR A 139 15.24 -6.22 -2.22
C TYR A 139 15.07 -7.47 -1.33
N GLU A 140 15.47 -7.39 -0.05
CA GLU A 140 15.28 -8.52 0.87
C GLU A 140 13.81 -8.78 1.18
N ALA A 141 12.96 -7.75 1.17
CA ALA A 141 11.51 -7.91 1.30
C ALA A 141 10.90 -8.68 0.12
N PHE A 142 11.25 -8.33 -1.12
CA PHE A 142 10.77 -9.06 -2.31
C PHE A 142 11.33 -10.48 -2.39
N LYS A 143 12.61 -10.67 -2.05
CA LYS A 143 13.21 -12.01 -1.97
C LYS A 143 12.50 -12.90 -0.92
N ARG A 144 12.06 -12.32 0.18
CA ARG A 144 11.20 -13.03 1.15
C ARG A 144 9.82 -13.34 0.55
N ALA A 145 9.18 -12.37 -0.10
CA ALA A 145 7.85 -12.53 -0.69
C ALA A 145 7.84 -13.64 -1.76
N ASP A 146 8.84 -13.66 -2.64
CA ASP A 146 9.04 -14.70 -3.66
C ASP A 146 9.14 -16.09 -3.02
N LYS A 147 10.02 -16.25 -2.02
CA LYS A 147 10.18 -17.53 -1.30
C LYS A 147 8.96 -17.97 -0.50
N LEU A 148 8.06 -17.04 -0.15
CA LEU A 148 6.80 -17.33 0.50
C LEU A 148 5.67 -17.60 -0.50
N GLY A 149 5.88 -17.41 -1.81
CA GLY A 149 4.88 -17.65 -2.86
C GLY A 149 3.87 -16.50 -3.01
N TYR A 150 4.29 -15.27 -2.75
CA TYR A 150 3.48 -14.09 -3.09
C TYR A 150 3.49 -13.82 -4.60
N ASP A 151 2.40 -13.21 -5.08
CA ASP A 151 2.31 -12.75 -6.47
C ASP A 151 3.02 -11.40 -6.59
N ILE A 152 4.23 -11.43 -7.17
CA ILE A 152 5.03 -10.24 -7.43
C ILE A 152 4.65 -9.70 -8.80
N VAL A 153 4.25 -8.44 -8.84
CA VAL A 153 3.85 -7.73 -10.04
C VAL A 153 5.00 -6.82 -10.44
N GLU A 154 5.60 -7.08 -11.60
CA GLU A 154 6.64 -6.23 -12.13
C GLU A 154 6.06 -4.97 -12.81
N PRO A 155 6.80 -3.85 -12.84
CA PRO A 155 6.32 -2.59 -13.39
C PRO A 155 5.78 -2.71 -14.83
N GLU A 156 6.42 -3.54 -15.65
CA GLU A 156 6.08 -3.74 -17.05
C GLU A 156 4.71 -4.41 -17.22
N GLU A 157 4.30 -5.25 -16.27
CA GLU A 157 3.01 -5.96 -16.31
C GLU A 157 1.82 -5.02 -16.12
N VAL A 158 2.04 -3.91 -15.42
CA VAL A 158 1.01 -2.90 -15.11
C VAL A 158 1.24 -1.58 -15.84
N GLY A 159 2.21 -1.53 -16.77
CA GLY A 159 2.57 -0.31 -17.49
C GLY A 159 3.01 0.84 -16.59
N ALA A 160 3.62 0.53 -15.45
CA ALA A 160 4.07 1.53 -14.48
C ALA A 160 5.38 2.19 -14.90
N SER A 161 5.37 3.52 -15.02
CA SER A 161 6.57 4.33 -15.28
C SER A 161 7.55 4.37 -14.10
N HIS A 162 7.09 4.05 -12.88
CA HIS A 162 7.87 4.23 -11.66
C HIS A 162 8.93 3.15 -11.44
N ARG A 163 8.91 2.05 -12.21
CA ARG A 163 9.86 0.92 -12.09
C ARG A 163 9.92 0.28 -10.70
N MET A 164 8.85 0.38 -9.92
CA MET A 164 8.75 -0.25 -8.61
C MET A 164 7.89 -1.51 -8.73
N SER A 165 8.41 -2.63 -8.28
CA SER A 165 7.64 -3.87 -8.18
C SER A 165 6.60 -3.77 -7.06
N ALA A 166 5.55 -4.59 -7.13
CA ALA A 166 4.49 -4.63 -6.13
C ALA A 166 4.15 -6.07 -5.73
N LEU A 167 3.41 -6.22 -4.64
CA LEU A 167 2.72 -7.45 -4.29
C LEU A 167 1.24 -7.28 -4.61
N ARG A 168 0.61 -8.28 -5.22
CA ARG A 168 -0.84 -8.28 -5.43
C ARG A 168 -1.57 -8.72 -4.17
N ASN A 169 -2.50 -7.88 -3.71
CA ASN A 169 -3.39 -8.18 -2.59
C ASN A 169 -4.57 -9.06 -3.05
N VAL A 170 -5.29 -9.64 -2.09
CA VAL A 170 -6.42 -10.56 -2.37
C VAL A 170 -7.56 -9.88 -3.13
N ASP A 171 -7.78 -8.59 -2.89
CA ASP A 171 -8.78 -7.76 -3.57
C ASP A 171 -8.30 -7.22 -4.93
N GLY A 172 -7.08 -7.57 -5.35
CA GLY A 172 -6.47 -7.11 -6.60
C GLY A 172 -5.73 -5.78 -6.49
N SER A 173 -5.82 -5.06 -5.36
CA SER A 173 -5.01 -3.86 -5.12
C SER A 173 -3.53 -4.19 -5.01
N LEU A 174 -2.66 -3.18 -5.15
CA LEU A 174 -1.21 -3.36 -5.15
C LEU A 174 -0.57 -2.82 -3.86
N SER A 175 0.38 -3.58 -3.33
CA SER A 175 1.25 -3.14 -2.24
C SER A 175 2.66 -2.95 -2.80
N TYR A 176 3.07 -1.71 -3.05
CA TYR A 176 4.45 -1.41 -3.44
C TYR A 176 5.36 -1.48 -2.23
N ILE A 177 6.48 -2.20 -2.34
CA ILE A 177 7.50 -2.26 -1.29
C ILE A 177 8.70 -1.44 -1.75
N ILE A 178 9.04 -0.41 -0.98
CA ILE A 178 9.90 0.67 -1.47
C ILE A 178 10.92 1.04 -0.39
N ASP A 179 12.18 1.23 -0.80
CA ASP A 179 13.23 1.84 0.05
C ASP A 179 13.41 3.34 -0.24
N ASP A 180 14.11 4.05 0.63
CA ASP A 180 14.30 5.51 0.50
C ASP A 180 14.93 5.92 -0.84
N SER A 181 15.82 5.09 -1.39
CA SER A 181 16.50 5.38 -2.66
C SER A 181 15.53 5.30 -3.84
N GLN A 182 14.60 4.36 -3.82
CA GLN A 182 13.57 4.20 -4.83
C GLN A 182 12.52 5.31 -4.68
N LEU A 183 12.09 5.60 -3.46
CA LEU A 183 11.05 6.60 -3.18
C LEU A 183 11.46 8.00 -3.65
N SER A 184 12.66 8.46 -3.29
CA SER A 184 13.16 9.78 -3.73
C SER A 184 13.20 9.89 -5.24
N ARG A 185 13.75 8.87 -5.93
CA ARG A 185 13.85 8.85 -7.39
C ARG A 185 12.49 8.85 -8.07
N THR A 186 11.51 8.13 -7.52
CA THR A 186 10.14 8.11 -8.05
C THR A 186 9.51 9.49 -7.94
N TRP A 187 9.60 10.16 -6.79
CA TRP A 187 9.05 11.50 -6.63
C TRP A 187 9.70 12.52 -7.56
N ASP A 188 11.02 12.57 -7.62
CA ASP A 188 11.72 13.54 -8.47
C ASP A 188 11.44 13.33 -9.97
N ARG A 189 11.28 12.08 -10.39
CA ARG A 189 11.04 11.73 -11.80
C ARG A 189 9.58 11.89 -12.22
N GLU A 190 8.66 11.44 -11.38
CA GLU A 190 7.25 11.35 -11.76
C GLU A 190 6.45 12.58 -11.33
N PHE A 191 6.72 13.11 -10.14
CA PHE A 191 5.96 14.20 -9.52
C PHE A 191 6.89 15.29 -9.01
N PRO A 192 7.57 16.03 -9.92
CA PRO A 192 8.39 17.17 -9.52
C PRO A 192 7.54 18.16 -8.70
N VAL A 193 8.14 18.74 -7.66
CA VAL A 193 7.44 19.71 -6.80
C VAL A 193 7.41 21.08 -7.49
N ASP A 194 6.47 21.25 -8.41
CA ASP A 194 6.37 22.41 -9.30
C ASP A 194 5.01 23.13 -9.23
N VAL A 195 4.06 22.61 -8.45
CA VAL A 195 2.72 23.21 -8.29
C VAL A 195 2.65 24.05 -7.02
N GLN A 196 2.87 23.45 -5.86
CA GLN A 196 2.88 24.11 -4.55
C GLN A 196 3.95 23.48 -3.65
N PRO A 197 4.52 24.23 -2.70
CA PRO A 197 5.42 23.63 -1.71
C PRO A 197 4.67 22.66 -0.81
N VAL A 198 5.35 21.61 -0.32
CA VAL A 198 4.80 20.69 0.68
C VAL A 198 4.51 21.46 1.97
N PRO A 199 3.24 21.56 2.42
CA PRO A 199 2.93 22.27 3.65
C PRO A 199 3.60 21.59 4.85
N GLN A 200 4.26 22.39 5.69
CA GLN A 200 4.97 21.96 6.89
C GLN A 200 4.14 22.36 8.12
N GLY A 201 3.80 21.41 9.02
CA GLY A 201 3.00 21.73 10.21
C GLY A 201 2.51 20.52 10.99
N ARG A 202 2.06 20.75 12.23
CA ARG A 202 1.44 19.74 13.10
C ARG A 202 -0.05 19.61 12.74
N TRP A 203 -0.42 18.54 12.03
CA TRP A 203 -1.75 18.26 11.46
C TRP A 203 -2.81 17.77 12.46
N TRP A 204 -2.87 18.37 13.65
CA TRP A 204 -4.01 18.14 14.54
C TRP A 204 -5.01 19.28 14.33
N ILE A 205 -6.28 18.90 14.21
CA ILE A 205 -7.45 19.74 13.97
C ILE A 205 -7.40 20.97 14.89
N SER A 206 -6.97 22.11 14.38
CA SER A 206 -7.33 23.42 14.95
C SER A 206 -8.49 23.98 14.15
N THR A 207 -9.61 23.27 14.15
CA THR A 207 -10.90 23.90 13.86
C THR A 207 -11.27 24.71 15.09
N THR A 208 -10.66 25.89 15.26
CA THR A 208 -11.38 26.96 15.96
C THR A 208 -12.45 27.41 14.98
N LEU A 209 -13.60 26.72 15.03
CA LEU A 209 -14.84 27.18 14.41
C LEU A 209 -15.22 28.47 15.14
N ALA A 210 -14.67 29.60 14.68
CA ALA A 210 -15.03 30.91 15.19
C ALA A 210 -16.45 31.23 14.70
N TRP A 211 -17.45 30.73 15.42
CA TRP A 211 -18.80 31.26 15.38
C TRP A 211 -18.71 32.74 15.77
N ARG A 212 -18.74 33.64 14.79
CA ARG A 212 -19.03 35.05 15.03
C ARG A 212 -20.50 35.15 15.43
N SER A 213 -20.77 35.25 16.74
CA SER A 213 -22.08 35.71 17.22
C SER A 213 -22.32 37.15 16.78
N PRO A 214 -23.48 37.51 16.21
CA PRO A 214 -23.83 38.90 16.01
C PRO A 214 -24.25 39.50 17.36
N THR A 215 -23.48 40.47 17.85
CA THR A 215 -23.87 41.28 19.00
C THR A 215 -25.07 42.14 18.61
N MET A 216 -26.24 41.80 19.14
CA MET A 216 -27.45 42.60 19.09
C MET A 216 -27.23 43.83 19.98
N ILE A 217 -27.10 45.02 19.37
CA ILE A 217 -27.11 46.30 20.08
C ILE A 217 -28.57 46.59 20.44
N ILE A 218 -28.88 46.62 21.73
CA ILE A 218 -30.10 47.22 22.27
C ILE A 218 -29.71 48.61 22.78
N SER A 219 -30.10 49.65 22.05
CA SER A 219 -30.09 51.03 22.52
C SER A 219 -31.32 51.27 23.41
N HIS A 220 -31.10 51.94 24.55
CA HIS A 220 -32.17 52.57 25.34
C HIS A 220 -32.77 53.77 24.60
#